data_AF-A0A251WZI9-F1
#
_entry.id   AF-A0A251WZI9-F1
#
_cell.length_a   1.000
_cell.length_b   1.000
_cell.length_c   1.000
_cell.angle_alpha   90.00
_cell.angle_beta   90.00
_cell.angle_gamma   90.00
#
_symmetry.space_group_name_H-M   'P 1'
#
loop_
_entity.id
_entity.type
_entity.pdbx_description
1 polymer ?
#
loop_
_entity_poly.entity_id
_entity_poly.type
_entity_poly.pdbx_seq_one_letter_code
_entity_poly.pdbx_strand_id
1 'polypeptide(L)'
;MRRLLTALMMMWASTVSAYQLPDGGFLVSTTIFDTTKATPRYVHLQVSGGEIDATFIAFYLPDYSTCQQARMCFGIWQGLHLSPDANGIYRAERKRTDAISTVSMFPDLGYTDDDLYIRPLERFLNKLTYGDTRISRLSLPNALRLRAMVLALDVSVNDMAGCEIAQMSLIERIGGYAPLDDALDVFNYIAILNYRKAQLETALQMLGVDSWTANQMGQLYGRPATAVRVAMALRGEAHDQGNPVEEPYNGIFADSPFTFEEVIAPVADQLDGAARYLREFERMMENQVFIADALCNDITLGL
;
A
#
# COMPACT_ATOMS: atom_id res chain seq x y z
N MET A 1 -25.59 -67.96 4.55
CA MET A 1 -25.06 -67.22 5.71
C MET A 1 -23.86 -66.42 5.21
N ARG A 2 -24.00 -65.11 4.95
CA ARG A 2 -23.59 -64.01 5.87
C ARG A 2 -22.15 -64.27 6.39
N ARG A 3 -21.09 -63.50 6.08
CA ARG A 3 -20.99 -62.05 5.89
C ARG A 3 -19.81 -61.68 4.96
N LEU A 4 -20.07 -60.81 3.99
CA LEU A 4 -19.09 -59.86 3.46
C LEU A 4 -18.81 -58.81 4.55
N LEU A 5 -17.54 -58.42 4.72
CA LEU A 5 -17.13 -57.20 5.42
C LEU A 5 -16.20 -56.44 4.48
N THR A 6 -16.81 -55.80 3.50
CA THR A 6 -16.20 -54.79 2.66
C THR A 6 -16.01 -53.56 3.51
N ALA A 7 -14.76 -53.17 3.75
CA ALA A 7 -14.42 -51.88 4.32
C ALA A 7 -14.85 -50.79 3.32
N LEU A 8 -16.02 -50.21 3.57
CA LEU A 8 -16.55 -49.07 2.85
C LEU A 8 -15.85 -47.80 3.37
N MET A 9 -14.61 -47.57 2.95
CA MET A 9 -13.95 -46.27 3.04
C MET A 9 -13.81 -45.75 1.62
N MET A 10 -14.86 -45.12 1.09
CA MET A 10 -14.72 -44.24 -0.06
C MET A 10 -15.61 -43.02 0.13
N MET A 11 -14.90 -41.93 0.42
CA MET A 11 -15.14 -40.59 -0.11
C MET A 11 -16.50 -39.99 0.21
N TRP A 12 -16.56 -39.40 1.39
CA TRP A 12 -17.17 -38.08 1.49
C TRP A 12 -16.43 -37.17 0.49
N ALA A 13 -17.05 -36.89 -0.65
CA ALA A 13 -16.75 -35.68 -1.39
C ALA A 13 -17.30 -34.52 -0.54
N SER A 14 -16.56 -34.15 0.50
CA SER A 14 -16.62 -32.78 0.99
C SER A 14 -16.16 -31.91 -0.18
N THR A 15 -17.12 -31.34 -0.90
CA THR A 15 -16.89 -30.13 -1.67
C THR A 15 -16.17 -29.16 -0.74
N VAL A 16 -14.88 -28.96 -0.94
CA VAL A 16 -14.16 -27.89 -0.25
C VAL A 16 -14.54 -26.60 -0.97
N SER A 17 -15.78 -26.18 -0.80
CA SER A 17 -16.24 -24.84 -1.17
C SER A 17 -15.74 -23.88 -0.09
N ALA A 18 -14.91 -22.94 -0.51
CA ALA A 18 -14.52 -21.74 0.23
C ALA A 18 -14.03 -21.97 1.67
N TYR A 19 -12.85 -22.58 1.84
CA TYR A 19 -12.03 -22.29 3.03
C TYR A 19 -11.02 -21.20 2.70
N GLN A 20 -11.44 -19.94 2.88
CA GLN A 20 -10.64 -19.01 3.66
C GLN A 20 -11.48 -17.82 4.16
N LEU A 21 -11.67 -17.77 5.47
CA LEU A 21 -11.88 -16.57 6.29
C LEU A 21 -11.03 -16.83 7.56
N PRO A 22 -10.28 -15.86 8.11
CA PRO A 22 -10.69 -14.49 8.36
C PRO A 22 -9.79 -13.47 7.63
N ASP A 23 -10.41 -12.38 7.19
CA ASP A 23 -9.82 -11.17 6.62
C ASP A 23 -8.86 -11.28 5.41
N GLY A 24 -8.80 -12.42 4.73
CA GLY A 24 -8.05 -12.64 3.48
C GLY A 24 -8.32 -11.58 2.40
N GLY A 25 -7.48 -10.55 2.39
CA GLY A 25 -7.46 -9.48 1.41
C GLY A 25 -6.88 -9.93 0.08
N PHE A 26 -7.33 -9.32 -1.00
CA PHE A 26 -6.75 -9.50 -2.32
C PHE A 26 -6.47 -8.13 -2.94
N LEU A 27 -5.31 -7.97 -3.56
CA LEU A 27 -5.02 -6.86 -4.46
C LEU A 27 -5.30 -7.24 -5.90
N VAL A 28 -5.72 -6.27 -6.70
CA VAL A 28 -5.97 -6.45 -8.13
C VAL A 28 -4.85 -5.81 -8.95
N SER A 29 -4.20 -6.59 -9.82
CA SER A 29 -2.93 -6.23 -10.48
C SER A 29 -3.07 -5.76 -11.95
N THR A 30 -4.28 -5.66 -12.49
CA THR A 30 -4.49 -5.16 -13.87
C THR A 30 -5.00 -3.74 -13.94
N THR A 31 -4.77 -3.07 -15.07
CA THR A 31 -5.38 -1.78 -15.42
C THR A 31 -6.88 -1.95 -15.71
N ILE A 32 -7.63 -2.26 -14.66
CA ILE A 32 -9.09 -2.19 -14.62
C ILE A 32 -9.52 -0.71 -14.67
N PHE A 33 -8.59 0.18 -14.32
CA PHE A 33 -8.76 1.63 -14.30
C PHE A 33 -8.17 2.24 -15.57
N ASP A 34 -8.76 3.34 -16.04
CA ASP A 34 -8.16 4.18 -17.08
C ASP A 34 -6.93 4.87 -16.48
N THR A 35 -5.76 4.26 -16.62
CA THR A 35 -4.50 4.75 -16.03
C THR A 35 -4.04 6.10 -16.56
N THR A 36 -4.67 6.62 -17.63
CA THR A 36 -4.39 7.95 -18.17
C THR A 36 -5.19 9.05 -17.46
N LYS A 37 -6.33 8.69 -16.85
CA LYS A 37 -7.23 9.64 -16.15
C LYS A 37 -7.32 9.37 -14.65
N ALA A 38 -7.10 8.13 -14.24
CA ALA A 38 -7.11 7.71 -12.86
C ALA A 38 -5.80 8.09 -12.17
N THR A 39 -5.89 8.63 -10.96
CA THR A 39 -4.74 8.65 -10.05
C THR A 39 -4.27 7.20 -9.86
N PRO A 40 -2.95 6.92 -9.90
CA PRO A 40 -2.44 5.59 -9.57
C PRO A 40 -2.99 5.14 -8.23
N ARG A 41 -3.68 3.99 -8.23
CA ARG A 41 -4.41 3.42 -7.11
C ARG A 41 -4.34 1.91 -7.16
N TYR A 42 -4.28 1.29 -5.99
CA TYR A 42 -4.60 -0.12 -5.82
C TYR A 42 -6.02 -0.30 -5.31
N VAL A 43 -6.59 -1.45 -5.62
CA VAL A 43 -7.84 -1.92 -5.03
C VAL A 43 -7.56 -3.14 -4.20
N HIS A 44 -7.85 -3.02 -2.91
CA HIS A 44 -7.87 -4.10 -1.94
C HIS A 44 -9.30 -4.59 -1.77
N LEU A 45 -9.51 -5.87 -2.03
CA LEU A 45 -10.77 -6.56 -1.86
C LEU A 45 -10.69 -7.38 -0.58
N GLN A 46 -11.50 -7.04 0.40
CA GLN A 46 -11.70 -7.86 1.57
C GLN A 46 -12.91 -8.75 1.33
N VAL A 47 -12.71 -10.07 1.32
CA VAL A 47 -13.80 -11.03 1.16
C VAL A 47 -14.20 -11.55 2.54
N SER A 48 -15.48 -11.39 2.91
CA SER A 48 -16.03 -11.82 4.18
C SER A 48 -17.33 -12.59 3.96
N GLY A 49 -17.27 -13.92 4.01
CA GLY A 49 -18.40 -14.76 3.67
C GLY A 49 -18.84 -14.56 2.22
N GLY A 50 -20.10 -14.15 2.04
CA GLY A 50 -20.69 -13.82 0.74
C GLY A 50 -20.64 -12.34 0.39
N GLU A 51 -19.78 -11.55 1.02
CA GLU A 51 -19.64 -10.11 0.79
C GLU A 51 -18.20 -9.73 0.41
N ILE A 52 -18.06 -8.66 -0.36
CA ILE A 52 -16.77 -8.13 -0.82
C ILE A 52 -16.74 -6.61 -0.56
N ASP A 53 -15.79 -6.16 0.25
CA ASP A 53 -15.49 -4.74 0.45
C ASP A 53 -14.28 -4.33 -0.37
N ALA A 54 -14.46 -3.37 -1.27
CA ALA A 54 -13.38 -2.76 -2.03
C ALA A 54 -12.89 -1.49 -1.34
N THR A 55 -11.66 -1.56 -0.85
CA THR A 55 -10.88 -0.43 -0.35
C THR A 55 -9.93 0.05 -1.44
N PHE A 56 -9.99 1.33 -1.76
CA PHE A 56 -9.09 1.94 -2.73
C PHE A 56 -7.95 2.61 -1.99
N ILE A 57 -6.73 2.38 -2.47
CA ILE A 57 -5.49 2.89 -1.90
C ILE A 57 -4.84 3.79 -2.95
N ALA A 58 -4.89 5.11 -2.78
CA ALA A 58 -4.19 6.08 -3.61
C ALA A 58 -2.72 6.17 -3.23
N PHE A 59 -1.86 6.19 -4.24
CA PHE A 59 -0.44 6.46 -4.06
C PHE A 59 -0.22 7.91 -3.63
N TYR A 60 -0.78 8.85 -4.39
CA TYR A 60 -0.64 10.26 -4.10
C TYR A 60 -1.71 10.76 -3.14
N LEU A 61 -1.33 11.71 -2.29
CA LEU A 61 -2.28 12.38 -1.43
C LEU A 61 -3.22 13.25 -2.27
N PRO A 62 -4.51 13.30 -1.93
CA PRO A 62 -5.41 14.29 -2.51
C PRO A 62 -4.85 15.70 -2.25
N ASP A 63 -5.00 16.60 -3.23
CA ASP A 63 -4.63 18.00 -3.02
C ASP A 63 -5.47 18.64 -1.91
N TYR A 64 -5.04 19.82 -1.42
CA TYR A 64 -5.72 20.56 -0.36
C TYR A 64 -7.22 20.78 -0.66
N SER A 65 -7.56 21.18 -1.88
CA SER A 65 -8.94 21.49 -2.27
C SER A 65 -9.82 20.24 -2.21
N THR A 66 -9.26 19.11 -2.64
CA THR A 66 -9.86 17.78 -2.56
C THR A 66 -10.09 17.36 -1.11
N CYS A 67 -9.05 17.51 -0.28
CA CYS A 67 -9.11 17.18 1.13
C CYS A 67 -10.23 17.96 1.84
N GLN A 68 -10.35 19.27 1.56
CA GLN A 68 -11.34 20.14 2.17
C GLN A 68 -12.77 19.80 1.74
N GLN A 69 -13.00 19.65 0.43
CA GLN A 69 -14.33 19.39 -0.13
C GLN A 69 -14.86 18.02 0.29
N ALA A 70 -13.98 17.03 0.26
CA ALA A 70 -14.35 15.64 0.48
C ALA A 70 -14.19 15.21 1.95
N ARG A 71 -13.61 16.07 2.81
CA ARG A 71 -13.21 15.72 4.20
C ARG A 71 -12.38 14.43 4.29
N MET A 72 -11.68 14.12 3.20
CA MET A 72 -10.88 12.92 3.06
C MET A 72 -9.45 13.30 2.74
N CYS A 73 -8.64 13.35 3.79
CA CYS A 73 -7.20 13.47 3.65
C CYS A 73 -6.54 12.10 3.49
N PHE A 74 -7.27 10.99 3.59
CA PHE A 74 -6.69 9.65 3.58
C PHE A 74 -6.49 9.13 2.15
N GLY A 75 -5.30 8.64 1.86
CA GLY A 75 -5.04 7.85 0.65
C GLY A 75 -5.67 6.46 0.68
N ILE A 76 -6.57 6.17 1.62
CA ILE A 76 -7.24 4.87 1.78
C ILE A 76 -8.71 5.13 2.10
N TRP A 77 -9.63 4.48 1.39
CA TRP A 77 -11.06 4.58 1.69
C TRP A 77 -11.83 3.36 1.20
N GLN A 78 -12.92 3.03 1.90
CA GLN A 78 -13.87 1.99 1.48
C GLN A 78 -14.83 2.58 0.45
N GLY A 79 -14.70 2.20 -0.82
CA GLY A 79 -15.48 2.81 -1.90
C GLY A 79 -16.75 2.04 -2.24
N LEU A 80 -16.74 0.71 -2.08
CA LEU A 80 -17.77 -0.15 -2.63
C LEU A 80 -17.94 -1.41 -1.79
N HIS A 81 -19.18 -1.74 -1.47
CA HIS A 81 -19.58 -2.99 -0.85
C HIS A 81 -20.41 -3.79 -1.85
N LEU A 82 -20.06 -5.05 -2.06
CA LEU A 82 -20.68 -5.93 -3.03
C LEU A 82 -21.22 -7.18 -2.35
N SER A 83 -22.46 -7.54 -2.66
CA SER A 83 -23.08 -8.79 -2.23
C SER A 83 -23.25 -9.70 -3.46
N PRO A 84 -22.36 -10.68 -3.66
CA PRO A 84 -22.52 -11.73 -4.67
C PRO A 84 -23.52 -12.84 -4.30
N ASP A 85 -24.14 -13.43 -5.32
CA ASP A 85 -24.87 -14.70 -5.28
C ASP A 85 -24.34 -15.67 -6.37
N ALA A 86 -25.04 -16.78 -6.59
CA ALA A 86 -24.65 -17.79 -7.58
C ALA A 86 -24.63 -17.28 -9.04
N ASN A 87 -25.26 -16.15 -9.32
CA ASN A 87 -25.35 -15.54 -10.65
C ASN A 87 -24.43 -14.31 -10.81
N GLY A 88 -23.69 -13.94 -9.76
CA GLY A 88 -22.76 -12.80 -9.77
C GLY A 88 -23.10 -11.76 -8.70
N ILE A 89 -22.65 -10.53 -8.88
CA ILE A 89 -22.98 -9.42 -7.96
C ILE A 89 -24.46 -9.05 -8.14
N TYR A 90 -25.31 -9.30 -7.13
CA TYR A 90 -26.74 -8.94 -7.18
C TYR A 90 -27.04 -7.60 -6.50
N ARG A 91 -26.17 -7.16 -5.59
CA ARG A 91 -26.27 -5.86 -4.93
C ARG A 91 -24.90 -5.21 -4.86
N ALA A 92 -24.88 -3.92 -5.20
CA ALA A 92 -23.74 -3.05 -5.00
C ALA A 92 -24.20 -1.83 -4.19
N GLU A 93 -23.49 -1.55 -3.10
CA GLU A 93 -23.71 -0.37 -2.28
C GLU A 93 -22.43 0.45 -2.24
N ARG A 94 -22.53 1.69 -2.71
CA ARG A 94 -21.44 2.65 -2.59
C ARG A 94 -21.39 3.11 -1.13
N LYS A 95 -20.36 2.68 -0.40
CA LYS A 95 -20.16 3.07 1.01
C LYS A 95 -19.66 4.51 1.17
N ARG A 96 -19.24 5.14 0.07
CA ARG A 96 -18.65 6.47 0.08
C ARG A 96 -19.22 7.34 -1.04
N THR A 97 -19.90 8.45 -0.74
CA THR A 97 -20.54 9.31 -1.76
C THR A 97 -19.75 10.55 -2.17
N ASP A 98 -18.68 10.89 -1.45
CA ASP A 98 -17.78 11.99 -1.74
C ASP A 98 -16.72 11.58 -2.77
N ALA A 99 -16.29 12.53 -3.62
CA ALA A 99 -15.28 12.31 -4.66
C ALA A 99 -13.89 12.63 -4.11
N ILE A 100 -12.87 11.86 -4.50
CA ILE A 100 -11.49 12.34 -4.35
C ILE A 100 -11.27 13.09 -5.65
N SER A 101 -11.11 14.40 -5.57
CA SER A 101 -10.81 15.22 -6.72
C SER A 101 -9.63 14.62 -7.50
N THR A 102 -9.86 14.62 -8.79
CA THR A 102 -9.04 14.03 -9.85
C THR A 102 -8.99 15.02 -11.03
N VAL A 103 -9.16 16.34 -10.77
CA VAL A 103 -9.45 17.42 -11.74
C VAL A 103 -9.75 16.86 -13.13
N SER A 104 -10.96 16.32 -13.27
CA SER A 104 -11.44 15.79 -14.55
C SER A 104 -11.50 16.96 -15.54
N MET A 105 -10.95 16.79 -16.73
CA MET A 105 -11.08 17.74 -17.84
C MET A 105 -12.55 17.93 -18.29
N PHE A 106 -13.50 17.21 -17.67
CA PHE A 106 -14.94 17.28 -17.89
C PHE A 106 -15.65 17.72 -16.59
N PRO A 107 -15.94 19.02 -16.45
CA PRO A 107 -16.58 19.61 -15.26
C PRO A 107 -17.97 19.06 -14.91
N ASP A 108 -18.62 18.32 -15.81
CA ASP A 108 -20.04 17.96 -15.71
C ASP A 108 -20.33 16.51 -15.28
N LEU A 109 -19.30 15.70 -14.94
CA LEU A 109 -19.51 14.30 -14.55
C LEU A 109 -19.31 14.09 -13.05
N GLY A 110 -20.39 14.27 -12.29
CA GLY A 110 -20.51 13.86 -10.87
C GLY A 110 -20.33 12.35 -10.60
N TYR A 111 -19.93 11.58 -11.62
CA TYR A 111 -19.76 10.12 -11.62
C TYR A 111 -18.35 9.67 -12.03
N THR A 112 -17.35 10.57 -12.03
CA THR A 112 -16.00 10.26 -12.50
C THR A 112 -15.38 9.08 -11.73
N ASP A 113 -15.52 9.02 -10.40
CA ASP A 113 -15.05 7.87 -9.62
C ASP A 113 -15.82 6.57 -9.95
N ASP A 114 -17.12 6.70 -10.26
CA ASP A 114 -17.95 5.56 -10.62
C ASP A 114 -17.51 4.96 -11.97
N ASP A 115 -17.25 5.81 -12.96
CA ASP A 115 -16.84 5.38 -14.30
C ASP A 115 -15.37 4.93 -14.37
N LEU A 116 -14.48 5.54 -13.57
CA LEU A 116 -13.05 5.22 -13.58
C LEU A 116 -12.66 4.06 -12.68
N TYR A 117 -13.34 3.87 -11.54
CA TYR A 117 -12.92 2.90 -10.52
C TYR A 117 -13.98 1.84 -10.22
N ILE A 118 -15.23 2.24 -9.97
CA ILE A 118 -16.25 1.34 -9.43
C ILE A 118 -16.85 0.43 -10.52
N ARG A 119 -17.40 0.99 -11.60
CA ARG A 119 -18.03 0.23 -12.70
C ARG A 119 -17.04 -0.69 -13.41
N PRO A 120 -15.78 -0.29 -13.68
CA PRO A 120 -14.81 -1.21 -14.24
C PRO A 120 -14.48 -2.37 -13.30
N LEU A 121 -14.32 -2.11 -12.00
CA LEU A 121 -14.08 -3.14 -10.99
C LEU A 121 -15.26 -4.13 -10.89
N GLU A 122 -16.47 -3.63 -10.80
CA GLU A 122 -17.68 -4.48 -10.78
C GLU A 122 -17.75 -5.40 -12.00
N ARG A 123 -17.53 -4.85 -13.21
CA ARG A 123 -17.49 -5.62 -14.45
C ARG A 123 -16.36 -6.64 -14.48
N PHE A 124 -15.21 -6.31 -13.91
CA PHE A 124 -14.07 -7.22 -13.78
C PHE A 124 -14.42 -8.39 -12.85
N LEU A 125 -14.95 -8.10 -11.66
CA LEU A 125 -15.33 -9.13 -10.68
C LEU A 125 -16.42 -10.07 -11.19
N ASN A 126 -17.39 -9.54 -11.93
CA ASN A 126 -18.45 -10.36 -12.56
C ASN A 126 -17.91 -11.34 -13.63
N LYS A 127 -16.72 -11.10 -14.18
CA LYS A 127 -16.09 -11.95 -15.20
C LYS A 127 -14.97 -12.82 -14.64
N LEU A 128 -14.69 -12.72 -13.35
CA LEU A 128 -13.57 -13.39 -12.72
C LEU A 128 -13.81 -14.89 -12.67
N THR A 129 -12.77 -15.66 -12.98
CA THR A 129 -12.75 -17.11 -12.77
C THR A 129 -11.82 -17.49 -11.62
N TYR A 130 -12.09 -18.62 -10.97
CA TYR A 130 -11.17 -19.16 -9.97
C TYR A 130 -9.77 -19.38 -10.55
N GLY A 131 -8.72 -18.91 -9.86
CA GLY A 131 -7.33 -19.01 -10.32
C GLY A 131 -6.86 -17.88 -11.24
N ASP A 132 -7.64 -16.81 -11.39
CA ASP A 132 -7.22 -15.63 -12.14
C ASP A 132 -5.98 -14.96 -11.51
N THR A 133 -4.90 -14.88 -12.27
CA THR A 133 -3.60 -14.36 -11.81
C THR A 133 -3.61 -12.84 -11.62
N ARG A 134 -4.66 -12.15 -12.06
CA ARG A 134 -4.86 -10.71 -11.87
C ARG A 134 -5.32 -10.36 -10.47
N ILE A 135 -5.69 -11.36 -9.67
CA ILE A 135 -6.01 -11.21 -8.26
C ILE A 135 -4.94 -11.94 -7.46
N SER A 136 -4.29 -11.19 -6.59
CA SER A 136 -3.23 -11.70 -5.74
C SER A 136 -3.64 -11.55 -4.29
N ARG A 137 -3.55 -12.62 -3.51
CA ARG A 137 -3.86 -12.58 -2.07
C ARG A 137 -2.86 -11.65 -1.39
N LEU A 138 -3.32 -10.55 -0.83
CA LEU A 138 -2.46 -9.63 -0.10
C LEU A 138 -3.25 -9.00 1.05
N SER A 139 -2.72 -9.09 2.27
CA SER A 139 -3.33 -8.39 3.41
C SER A 139 -3.26 -6.87 3.26
N LEU A 140 -4.21 -6.16 3.88
CA LEU A 140 -4.22 -4.71 3.88
C LEU A 140 -2.91 -4.10 4.43
N PRO A 141 -2.32 -4.58 5.55
CA PRO A 141 -1.02 -4.07 6.01
C PRO A 141 0.08 -4.16 4.95
N ASN A 142 0.17 -5.30 4.25
CA ASN A 142 1.16 -5.48 3.19
C ASN A 142 0.86 -4.65 1.94
N ALA A 143 -0.42 -4.39 1.63
CA ALA A 143 -0.79 -3.45 0.58
C ALA A 143 -0.32 -2.01 0.90
N LEU A 144 -0.40 -1.59 2.17
CA LEU A 144 0.06 -0.27 2.61
C LEU A 144 1.58 -0.15 2.59
N ARG A 145 2.28 -1.18 3.06
CA ARG A 145 3.73 -1.33 2.95
C ARG A 145 4.21 -1.24 1.51
N LEU A 146 3.58 -2.00 0.60
CA LEU A 146 3.89 -1.99 -0.82
C LEU A 146 3.68 -0.60 -1.42
N ARG A 147 2.56 0.07 -1.11
CA ARG A 147 2.32 1.46 -1.53
C ARG A 147 3.42 2.40 -1.03
N ALA A 148 3.82 2.27 0.23
CA ALA A 148 4.85 3.11 0.82
C ALA A 148 6.22 2.92 0.16
N MET A 149 6.59 1.68 -0.17
CA MET A 149 7.80 1.36 -0.92
C MET A 149 7.80 2.06 -2.28
N VAL A 150 6.75 1.89 -3.08
CA VAL A 150 6.65 2.48 -4.42
C VAL A 150 6.76 4.01 -4.37
N LEU A 151 6.14 4.65 -3.37
CA LEU A 151 6.27 6.09 -3.14
C LEU A 151 7.68 6.49 -2.70
N ALA A 152 8.33 5.67 -1.87
CA ALA A 152 9.67 5.96 -1.37
C ALA A 152 10.73 5.84 -2.46
N LEU A 153 10.55 4.89 -3.39
CA LEU A 153 11.45 4.60 -4.50
C LEU A 153 11.16 5.44 -5.76
N ASP A 154 10.08 6.24 -5.74
CA ASP A 154 9.64 7.07 -6.87
C ASP A 154 9.44 6.28 -8.17
N VAL A 155 8.91 5.05 -8.04
CA VAL A 155 8.64 4.17 -9.19
C VAL A 155 7.18 4.31 -9.60
N SER A 156 6.93 4.46 -10.90
CA SER A 156 5.58 4.48 -11.45
C SER A 156 4.90 3.12 -11.29
N VAL A 157 3.69 3.12 -10.72
CA VAL A 157 2.83 1.93 -10.63
C VAL A 157 2.50 1.35 -12.01
N ASN A 158 2.38 2.23 -13.01
CA ASN A 158 2.12 1.80 -14.38
C ASN A 158 3.32 1.03 -14.95
N ASP A 159 4.54 1.41 -14.56
CA ASP A 159 5.77 0.84 -15.11
C ASP A 159 6.03 -0.56 -14.53
N MET A 160 5.63 -0.80 -13.28
CA MET A 160 5.72 -2.14 -12.66
C MET A 160 4.57 -3.07 -13.09
N ALA A 161 3.46 -2.54 -13.62
CA ALA A 161 2.36 -3.31 -14.21
C ALA A 161 1.80 -4.44 -13.30
N GLY A 162 1.83 -4.26 -11.98
CA GLY A 162 1.26 -5.20 -11.02
C GLY A 162 2.16 -6.38 -10.63
N CYS A 163 3.40 -6.43 -11.13
CA CYS A 163 4.38 -7.47 -10.81
C CYS A 163 4.73 -7.48 -9.31
N GLU A 164 4.79 -6.31 -8.70
CA GLU A 164 5.13 -6.06 -7.31
C GLU A 164 4.05 -6.60 -6.35
N ILE A 165 2.78 -6.52 -6.77
CA ILE A 165 1.66 -7.15 -6.07
C ILE A 165 1.81 -8.68 -6.08
N ALA A 166 2.09 -9.27 -7.25
CA ALA A 166 2.20 -10.72 -7.39
C ALA A 166 3.37 -11.28 -6.57
N GLN A 167 4.52 -10.59 -6.57
CA GLN A 167 5.67 -10.96 -5.77
C GLN A 167 5.42 -10.82 -4.27
N MET A 168 4.88 -9.69 -3.81
CA MET A 168 4.59 -9.50 -2.38
C MET A 168 3.55 -10.50 -1.88
N SER A 169 2.54 -10.80 -2.71
CA SER A 169 1.55 -11.85 -2.44
C SER A 169 2.18 -13.24 -2.31
N LEU A 170 3.13 -13.57 -3.17
CA LEU A 170 3.89 -14.80 -3.09
C LEU A 170 4.69 -14.86 -1.79
N ILE A 171 5.42 -13.80 -1.44
CA ILE A 171 6.21 -13.69 -0.21
C ILE A 171 5.32 -13.87 1.03
N GLU A 172 4.18 -13.18 1.09
CA GLU A 172 3.22 -13.33 2.18
C GLU A 172 2.69 -14.77 2.29
N ARG A 173 2.39 -15.41 1.15
CA ARG A 173 1.90 -16.80 1.12
C ARG A 173 2.93 -17.81 1.60
N ILE A 174 4.21 -17.60 1.31
CA ILE A 174 5.28 -18.54 1.69
C ILE A 174 5.82 -18.31 3.11
N GLY A 175 5.46 -17.19 3.77
CA GLY A 175 5.76 -16.95 5.18
C GLY A 175 6.45 -15.62 5.52
N GLY A 176 6.38 -14.62 4.65
CA GLY A 176 7.06 -13.34 4.84
C GLY A 176 8.56 -13.42 4.55
N TYR A 177 9.23 -12.27 4.51
CA TYR A 177 10.67 -12.19 4.33
C TYR A 177 11.22 -11.09 5.23
N ALA A 178 11.69 -11.46 6.42
CA ALA A 178 11.99 -10.50 7.49
C ALA A 178 12.85 -9.29 7.04
N PRO A 179 13.95 -9.46 6.28
CA PRO A 179 14.73 -8.30 5.81
C PRO A 179 13.94 -7.34 4.91
N LEU A 180 13.07 -7.86 4.04
CA LEU A 180 12.19 -7.03 3.21
C LEU A 180 11.06 -6.45 4.07
N ASP A 181 10.46 -7.23 4.97
CA ASP A 181 9.38 -6.76 5.85
C ASP A 181 9.86 -5.61 6.73
N ASP A 182 11.08 -5.68 7.26
CA ASP A 182 11.74 -4.60 7.99
C ASP A 182 11.86 -3.34 7.13
N ALA A 183 12.39 -3.48 5.90
CA ALA A 183 12.49 -2.36 4.96
C ALA A 183 11.14 -1.71 4.65
N LEU A 184 10.14 -2.56 4.37
CA LEU A 184 8.78 -2.15 4.10
C LEU A 184 8.12 -1.45 5.30
N ASP A 185 8.39 -1.90 6.52
CA ASP A 185 7.90 -1.26 7.74
C ASP A 185 8.50 0.12 7.94
N VAL A 186 9.80 0.29 7.69
CA VAL A 186 10.44 1.61 7.74
C VAL A 186 9.89 2.53 6.66
N PHE A 187 9.71 2.07 5.42
CA PHE A 187 9.10 2.88 4.37
C PHE A 187 7.66 3.28 4.70
N ASN A 188 6.87 2.36 5.24
CA ASN A 188 5.51 2.65 5.68
C ASN A 188 5.49 3.67 6.82
N TYR A 189 6.43 3.56 7.77
CA TYR A 189 6.56 4.53 8.85
C TYR A 189 6.94 5.93 8.33
N ILE A 190 7.91 6.04 7.42
CA ILE A 190 8.25 7.29 6.73
C ILE A 190 7.03 7.87 6.01
N ALA A 191 6.24 7.04 5.33
CA ALA A 191 5.02 7.48 4.66
C ALA A 191 3.98 8.02 5.66
N ILE A 192 3.83 7.41 6.82
CA ILE A 192 2.95 7.88 7.92
C ILE A 192 3.45 9.23 8.47
N LEU A 193 4.76 9.43 8.61
CA LEU A 193 5.32 10.71 9.07
C LEU A 193 5.10 11.83 8.04
N ASN A 194 5.38 11.57 6.77
CA ASN A 194 5.10 12.52 5.68
C ASN A 194 3.60 12.84 5.57
N TYR A 195 2.76 11.84 5.86
CA TYR A 195 1.32 12.03 5.91
C TYR A 195 0.90 13.02 7.01
N ARG A 196 1.43 12.88 8.22
CA ARG A 196 1.14 13.81 9.33
C ARG A 196 1.55 15.24 8.99
N LYS A 197 2.67 15.43 8.29
CA LYS A 197 3.07 16.72 7.74
C LYS A 197 1.99 17.29 6.81
N ALA A 198 1.56 16.53 5.81
CA ALA A 198 0.56 17.00 4.84
C ALA A 198 -0.80 17.31 5.50
N GLN A 199 -1.20 16.53 6.51
CA GLN A 199 -2.40 16.82 7.30
C GLN A 199 -2.30 18.16 8.03
N LEU A 200 -1.15 18.46 8.63
CA LEU A 200 -0.96 19.73 9.32
C LEU A 200 -0.96 20.91 8.36
N GLU A 201 -0.24 20.81 7.23
CA GLU A 201 -0.24 21.86 6.19
C GLU A 201 -1.67 22.16 5.74
N THR A 202 -2.46 21.10 5.51
CA THR A 202 -3.88 21.20 5.17
C THR A 202 -4.67 21.88 6.30
N ALA A 203 -4.52 21.44 7.55
CA ALA A 203 -5.25 22.01 8.68
C ALA A 203 -4.92 23.50 8.90
N LEU A 204 -3.65 23.90 8.75
CA LEU A 204 -3.23 25.30 8.88
C LEU A 204 -3.84 26.17 7.77
N GLN A 205 -3.83 25.68 6.53
CA GLN A 205 -4.48 26.37 5.42
C GLN A 205 -5.99 26.49 5.62
N MET A 206 -6.65 25.48 6.21
CA MET A 206 -8.07 25.55 6.58
C MET A 206 -8.36 26.61 7.64
N LEU A 207 -7.39 26.90 8.50
CA LEU A 207 -7.47 27.96 9.51
C LEU A 207 -7.10 29.34 8.96
N GLY A 208 -6.88 29.47 7.65
CA GLY A 208 -6.56 30.72 6.98
C GLY A 208 -5.09 31.13 7.06
N VAL A 209 -4.20 30.23 7.48
CA VAL A 209 -2.75 30.43 7.38
C VAL A 209 -2.35 30.38 5.91
N ASP A 210 -1.53 31.32 5.46
CA ASP A 210 -1.05 31.33 4.09
C ASP A 210 -0.18 30.10 3.78
N SER A 211 -0.13 29.71 2.50
CA SER A 211 0.54 28.49 2.07
C SER A 211 2.04 28.47 2.35
N TRP A 212 2.72 29.62 2.35
CA TRP A 212 4.14 29.71 2.68
C TRP A 212 4.37 29.45 4.17
N THR A 213 3.60 30.11 5.05
CA THR A 213 3.68 29.89 6.50
C THR A 213 3.26 28.47 6.87
N ALA A 214 2.21 27.93 6.25
CA ALA A 214 1.77 26.56 6.46
C ALA A 214 2.85 25.54 6.05
N ASN A 215 3.56 25.76 4.93
CA ASN A 215 4.68 24.93 4.50
C ASN A 215 5.88 25.05 5.45
N GLN A 216 6.23 26.25 5.92
CA GLN A 216 7.30 26.43 6.92
C GLN A 216 6.99 25.70 8.23
N MET A 217 5.74 25.75 8.70
CA MET A 217 5.31 24.98 9.86
C MET A 217 5.28 23.48 9.56
N GLY A 218 4.81 23.07 8.38
CA GLY A 218 4.82 21.69 7.91
C GLY A 218 6.23 21.10 7.78
N GLN A 219 7.23 21.91 7.43
CA GLN A 219 8.63 21.49 7.36
C GLN A 219 9.15 20.98 8.70
N LEU A 220 8.74 21.58 9.83
CA LEU A 220 9.07 21.07 11.17
C LEU A 220 8.56 19.64 11.37
N TYR A 221 7.40 19.30 10.80
CA TYR A 221 6.79 17.96 10.84
C TYR A 221 7.29 17.02 9.73
N GLY A 222 8.07 17.52 8.76
CA GLY A 222 8.81 16.71 7.79
C GLY A 222 10.19 16.25 8.28
N ARG A 223 10.71 16.91 9.34
CA ARG A 223 11.99 16.54 9.96
C ARG A 223 12.01 15.10 10.48
N PRO A 224 10.95 14.55 11.13
CA PRO A 224 10.91 13.15 11.51
C PRO A 224 11.15 12.18 10.35
N ALA A 225 10.44 12.37 9.23
CA ALA A 225 10.60 11.52 8.05
C ALA A 225 12.02 11.61 7.47
N THR A 226 12.59 12.82 7.48
CA THR A 226 13.98 13.07 7.06
C THR A 226 14.96 12.39 8.00
N ALA A 227 14.73 12.45 9.31
CA ALA A 227 15.58 11.83 10.32
C ALA A 227 15.64 10.31 10.15
N VAL A 228 14.49 9.66 9.92
CA VAL A 228 14.46 8.21 9.64
C VAL A 228 15.23 7.88 8.35
N ARG A 229 15.08 8.67 7.28
CA ARG A 229 15.85 8.47 6.02
C ARG A 229 17.35 8.62 6.23
N VAL A 230 17.77 9.65 6.97
CA VAL A 230 19.19 9.83 7.33
C VAL A 230 19.66 8.68 8.21
N ALA A 231 18.81 8.17 9.11
CA ALA A 231 19.12 7.01 9.91
C ALA A 231 19.35 5.75 9.09
N MET A 232 18.51 5.49 8.09
CA MET A 232 18.71 4.41 7.12
C MET A 232 20.01 4.57 6.35
N ALA A 233 20.31 5.76 5.82
CA ALA A 233 21.54 6.02 5.06
C ALA A 233 22.80 5.80 5.90
N LEU A 234 22.83 6.36 7.12
CA LEU A 234 23.96 6.19 8.05
C LEU A 234 24.10 4.74 8.54
N ARG A 235 23.01 4.01 8.72
CA ARG A 235 23.03 2.55 8.97
C ARG A 235 23.57 1.79 7.77
N GLY A 236 23.23 2.26 6.57
CA GLY A 236 23.82 1.85 5.30
C GLY A 236 25.34 1.94 5.33
N GLU A 237 25.89 3.05 5.80
CA GLU A 237 27.33 3.25 5.87
C GLU A 237 27.99 2.51 7.05
N ALA A 238 27.29 2.36 8.18
CA ALA A 238 27.83 1.81 9.43
C ALA A 238 27.76 0.28 9.58
N HIS A 239 26.96 -0.42 8.76
CA HIS A 239 26.82 -1.89 8.81
C HIS A 239 28.16 -2.62 8.57
N ASP A 240 29.15 -1.96 7.98
CA ASP A 240 30.50 -2.52 7.81
C ASP A 240 31.35 -2.47 9.10
N GLN A 241 30.88 -1.80 10.17
CA GLN A 241 31.71 -1.48 11.34
C GLN A 241 31.10 -1.90 12.70
N GLY A 242 29.86 -2.38 12.77
CA GLY A 242 29.28 -2.98 13.99
C GLY A 242 28.96 -2.01 15.14
N ASN A 243 28.79 -0.71 14.87
CA ASN A 243 28.55 0.31 15.91
C ASN A 243 27.05 0.49 16.26
N PRO A 244 26.71 0.80 17.53
CA PRO A 244 25.33 1.02 17.99
C PRO A 244 24.67 2.26 17.38
N VAL A 245 23.34 2.25 17.35
CA VAL A 245 22.43 3.18 16.65
C VAL A 245 22.49 4.58 17.27
N GLU A 246 22.70 4.72 18.56
CA GLU A 246 22.35 5.97 19.27
C GLU A 246 23.18 7.22 18.89
N GLU A 247 24.43 7.11 18.47
CA GLU A 247 25.33 8.29 18.40
C GLU A 247 25.12 9.27 17.22
N PRO A 248 24.82 8.86 15.97
CA PRO A 248 24.75 9.81 14.85
C PRO A 248 23.48 10.68 14.84
N TYR A 249 22.44 10.34 15.61
CA TYR A 249 21.10 10.88 15.42
C TYR A 249 20.73 12.04 16.34
N ASN A 250 21.40 12.18 17.49
CA ASN A 250 21.11 13.26 18.44
C ASN A 250 21.30 14.65 17.83
N GLY A 251 22.22 14.81 16.88
CA GLY A 251 22.42 16.05 16.14
C GLY A 251 21.27 16.42 15.19
N ILE A 252 20.49 15.43 14.72
CA ILE A 252 19.34 15.65 13.83
C ILE A 252 18.19 16.33 14.59
N PHE A 253 18.09 16.06 15.90
CA PHE A 253 16.99 16.52 16.74
C PHE A 253 17.32 17.76 17.59
N ALA A 254 18.54 18.30 17.51
CA ALA A 254 19.02 19.38 18.38
C ALA A 254 18.10 20.63 18.43
N ASP A 255 17.48 20.98 17.29
CA ASP A 255 16.53 22.09 17.16
C ASP A 255 15.10 21.62 16.78
N SER A 256 14.77 20.37 17.08
CA SER A 256 13.50 19.73 16.75
C SER A 256 12.60 19.65 17.99
N PRO A 257 11.26 19.80 17.87
CA PRO A 257 10.35 19.48 18.97
C PRO A 257 10.21 17.96 19.20
N PHE A 258 10.86 17.13 18.38
CA PHE A 258 10.80 15.67 18.43
C PHE A 258 12.10 15.07 18.96
N THR A 259 12.00 13.97 19.73
CA THR A 259 13.18 13.23 20.23
C THR A 259 13.51 11.97 19.43
N PHE A 260 14.68 11.39 19.69
CA PHE A 260 15.06 10.09 19.12
C PHE A 260 14.06 8.99 19.47
N GLU A 261 13.59 8.95 20.73
CA GLU A 261 12.64 7.97 21.23
C GLU A 261 11.27 8.09 20.55
N GLU A 262 10.88 9.30 20.14
CA GLU A 262 9.60 9.54 19.47
C GLU A 262 9.64 9.17 17.98
N VAL A 263 10.82 9.26 17.35
CA VAL A 263 10.96 9.19 15.88
C VAL A 263 11.72 7.95 15.42
N ILE A 264 12.84 7.62 16.03
CA ILE A 264 13.71 6.52 15.57
C ILE A 264 13.45 5.23 16.34
N ALA A 265 13.29 5.29 17.66
CA ALA A 265 13.06 4.10 18.48
C ALA A 265 11.88 3.21 18.00
N PRO A 266 10.77 3.74 17.45
CA PRO A 266 9.68 2.91 16.94
C PRO A 266 10.05 2.00 15.76
N VAL A 267 11.15 2.30 15.06
CA VAL A 267 11.60 1.56 13.88
C VAL A 267 13.07 1.12 13.97
N ALA A 268 13.70 1.27 15.13
CA ALA A 268 15.14 1.08 15.29
C ALA A 268 15.58 -0.35 14.94
N ASP A 269 14.78 -1.35 15.32
CA ASP A 269 15.06 -2.77 15.07
C ASP A 269 14.96 -3.12 13.58
N GLN A 270 14.19 -2.37 12.79
CA GLN A 270 13.98 -2.58 11.35
C GLN A 270 14.96 -1.79 10.47
N LEU A 271 15.74 -0.88 11.05
CA LEU A 271 16.64 -0.01 10.29
C LEU A 271 17.71 -0.78 9.52
N ASP A 272 18.19 -1.91 10.04
CA ASP A 272 19.25 -2.68 9.37
C ASP A 272 18.73 -3.33 8.08
N GLY A 273 17.51 -3.89 8.09
CA GLY A 273 16.85 -4.42 6.88
C GLY A 273 16.56 -3.31 5.86
N ALA A 274 16.05 -2.17 6.34
CA ALA A 274 15.77 -1.01 5.50
C ALA A 274 17.04 -0.40 4.86
N ALA A 275 18.13 -0.31 5.61
CA ALA A 275 19.42 0.17 5.13
C ALA A 275 20.02 -0.76 4.08
N ARG A 276 19.95 -2.08 4.29
CA ARG A 276 20.37 -3.07 3.31
C ARG A 276 19.59 -2.94 2.00
N TYR A 277 18.26 -2.83 2.10
CA TYR A 277 17.39 -2.64 0.94
C TYR A 277 17.78 -1.38 0.15
N LEU A 278 17.95 -0.25 0.85
CA LEU A 278 18.27 1.03 0.24
C LEU A 278 19.61 0.98 -0.51
N ARG A 279 20.64 0.33 0.06
CA ARG A 279 21.94 0.18 -0.61
C ARG A 279 21.84 -0.65 -1.89
N GLU A 280 21.12 -1.77 -1.87
CA GLU A 280 20.93 -2.58 -3.08
C GLU A 280 20.17 -1.79 -4.15
N PHE A 281 19.18 -1.01 -3.73
CA PHE A 281 18.47 -0.09 -4.61
C PHE A 281 19.40 0.97 -5.23
N GLU A 282 20.19 1.66 -4.41
CA GLU A 282 21.15 2.68 -4.87
C GLU A 282 22.20 2.08 -5.82
N ARG A 283 22.72 0.90 -5.51
CA ARG A 283 23.65 0.15 -6.37
C ARG A 283 23.04 -0.14 -7.74
N MET A 284 21.76 -0.45 -7.83
CA MET A 284 21.09 -0.63 -9.12
C MET A 284 20.96 0.68 -9.90
N MET A 285 20.63 1.78 -9.21
CA MET A 285 20.55 3.11 -9.84
C MET A 285 21.91 3.55 -10.40
N GLU A 286 22.99 3.34 -9.66
CA GLU A 286 24.36 3.65 -10.10
C GLU A 286 24.75 2.84 -11.35
N ASN A 287 24.28 1.60 -11.44
CA ASN A 287 24.50 0.73 -12.60
C ASN A 287 23.51 0.96 -13.76
N GLN A 288 22.71 2.04 -13.70
CA GLN A 288 21.72 2.43 -14.71
C GLN A 288 20.71 1.33 -15.05
N VAL A 289 20.38 0.48 -14.07
CA VAL A 289 19.36 -0.56 -14.23
C VAL A 289 17.99 0.10 -14.24
N PHE A 290 17.10 -0.33 -15.15
CA PHE A 290 15.72 0.13 -15.14
C PHE A 290 15.01 -0.42 -13.89
N ILE A 291 14.69 0.48 -12.96
CA ILE A 291 14.29 0.15 -11.60
C ILE A 291 13.01 -0.70 -11.57
N ALA A 292 12.03 -0.38 -12.41
CA ALA A 292 10.78 -1.15 -12.46
C ALA A 292 11.03 -2.60 -12.93
N ASP A 293 11.89 -2.82 -13.93
CA ASP A 293 12.25 -4.17 -14.37
C ASP A 293 12.99 -4.94 -13.27
N ALA A 294 13.90 -4.27 -12.56
CA ALA A 294 14.63 -4.89 -11.46
C ALA A 294 13.69 -5.33 -10.33
N LEU A 295 12.82 -4.43 -9.88
CA LEU A 295 11.81 -4.74 -8.86
C LEU A 295 10.82 -5.80 -9.34
N CYS A 296 10.49 -5.85 -10.63
CA CYS A 296 9.63 -6.89 -11.20
C CYS A 296 10.28 -8.27 -11.28
N ASN A 297 11.61 -8.33 -11.37
CA ASN A 297 12.34 -9.59 -11.34
C ASN A 297 12.56 -10.07 -9.90
N ASP A 298 12.84 -9.14 -8.99
CA ASP A 298 13.06 -9.44 -7.58
C ASP A 298 12.76 -8.22 -6.69
N ILE A 299 11.61 -8.21 -6.03
CA ILE A 299 11.24 -7.16 -5.08
C ILE A 299 12.09 -7.20 -3.80
N THR A 300 12.75 -8.31 -3.49
CA THR A 300 13.64 -8.42 -2.33
C THR A 300 14.99 -7.76 -2.58
N LEU A 301 15.33 -7.45 -3.85
CA LEU A 301 16.63 -6.90 -4.24
C LEU A 301 17.83 -7.76 -3.80
N GLY A 302 17.65 -9.07 -3.73
CA GLY A 302 18.69 -10.01 -3.30
C GLY A 302 19.02 -10.00 -1.82
N LEU A 303 18.14 -9.42 -0.98
CA LEU A 303 18.27 -9.44 0.49
C LEU A 303 18.28 -10.85 1.05
#